data_AF-A0AA42UMN0-F1
#
_entry.id   AF-A0AA42UMN0-F1
#
_cell.length_a   1.000
_cell.length_b   1.000
_cell.length_c   1.000
_cell.angle_alpha   90.00
_cell.angle_beta   90.00
_cell.angle_gamma   90.00
#
_symmetry.space_group_name_H-M   'P 1'
#
loop_
_entity.id
_entity.type
_entity.pdbx_description
1 polymer ?
#
loop_
_entity_poly.entity_id
_entity_poly.type
_entity_poly.pdbx_seq_one_letter_code
_entity_poly.pdbx_strand_id
1 'polypeptide(L)'
;SNQGFQIFKIADSNNPIYAIKFDENCLPIIGFSKKYDDAYNPISNFVAILTCSQADDGCPFIAGAEKRIPITYEDPKISDGTTNQTEVYQQRSIEIATEMMYVFSQIIK
;
A
#
# COMPACT_ATOMS: atom_id res chain seq x y z
N SER A 1 3.46 -16.37 1.38
CA SER A 1 4.09 -15.11 0.94
C SER A 1 5.48 -15.07 1.51
N ASN A 2 6.51 -14.78 0.69
CA ASN A 2 7.90 -14.64 1.13
C ASN A 2 8.30 -13.17 1.36
N GLN A 3 7.33 -12.25 1.43
CA GLN A 3 7.53 -10.80 1.48
C GLN A 3 7.56 -10.25 2.93
N GLY A 4 7.85 -11.09 3.92
CA GLY A 4 8.02 -10.67 5.32
C GLY A 4 6.74 -10.41 6.14
N PHE A 5 5.55 -10.46 5.53
CA PHE A 5 4.27 -10.28 6.23
C PHE A 5 3.47 -11.57 6.33
N GLN A 6 2.80 -11.77 7.47
CA GLN A 6 1.77 -12.79 7.62
C GLN A 6 0.41 -12.17 7.31
N ILE A 7 -0.30 -12.73 6.32
CA ILE A 7 -1.56 -12.19 5.82
C ILE A 7 -2.66 -13.21 6.07
N PHE A 8 -3.70 -12.79 6.77
CA PHE A 8 -4.87 -13.62 7.07
C PHE A 8 -6.10 -12.98 6.43
N LYS A 9 -6.87 -13.75 5.66
CA LYS A 9 -8.20 -13.31 5.21
C LYS A 9 -9.17 -13.51 6.36
N ILE A 10 -9.78 -12.43 6.85
CA ILE A 10 -10.68 -12.44 8.03
C ILE A 10 -12.15 -12.28 7.66
N ALA A 11 -12.45 -11.79 6.45
CA ALA A 11 -13.79 -11.80 5.88
C ALA A 11 -13.72 -12.10 4.39
N ASP A 12 -14.45 -13.13 3.94
CA ASP A 12 -14.54 -13.52 2.54
C ASP A 12 -15.83 -12.97 1.93
N SER A 13 -15.71 -11.86 1.22
CA SER A 13 -16.82 -11.18 0.56
C SER A 13 -16.33 -10.61 -0.77
N ASN A 14 -17.22 -9.95 -1.54
CA ASN A 14 -16.83 -9.25 -2.76
C ASN A 14 -15.75 -8.18 -2.52
N ASN A 15 -15.68 -7.62 -1.30
CA ASN A 15 -14.57 -6.78 -0.84
C ASN A 15 -13.91 -7.46 0.36
N PRO A 16 -12.95 -8.38 0.14
CA PRO A 16 -12.37 -9.17 1.21
C PRO A 16 -11.58 -8.29 2.19
N ILE A 17 -11.61 -8.68 3.46
CA ILE A 17 -10.88 -8.00 4.54
C ILE A 17 -9.72 -8.89 4.97
N TYR A 18 -8.54 -8.27 5.11
CA TYR A 18 -7.30 -8.92 5.49
C TYR A 18 -6.76 -8.34 6.79
N ALA A 19 -6.17 -9.18 7.63
CA ALA A 19 -5.30 -8.80 8.72
C ALA A 19 -3.84 -9.03 8.29
N ILE A 20 -3.03 -7.97 8.33
CA ILE A 20 -1.63 -7.95 7.89
C ILE A 20 -0.75 -7.80 9.13
N LYS A 21 -0.08 -8.88 9.53
CA LYS A 21 0.78 -8.94 10.71
C LYS A 21 2.24 -8.76 10.30
N PHE A 22 2.88 -7.77 10.91
CA PHE A 22 4.27 -7.35 10.63
C PHE A 22 5.23 -7.61 11.81
N ASP A 23 4.70 -7.93 12.99
CA ASP A 23 5.44 -8.26 14.20
C ASP A 23 4.66 -9.32 14.99
N GLU A 24 5.34 -10.11 15.83
CA GLU A 24 4.72 -11.20 16.59
C GLU A 24 3.70 -10.70 17.64
N ASN A 25 3.96 -9.56 18.24
CA ASN A 25 3.23 -9.02 19.40
C ASN A 25 2.38 -7.79 19.07
N CYS A 26 2.66 -7.08 17.97
CA CYS A 26 1.82 -5.98 17.54
C CYS A 26 0.48 -6.45 16.95
N LEU A 27 -0.54 -5.59 17.10
CA LEU A 27 -1.82 -5.78 16.42
C LEU A 27 -1.64 -5.70 14.90
N PRO A 28 -2.34 -6.54 14.13
CA PRO A 28 -2.25 -6.50 12.67
C PRO A 28 -2.92 -5.24 12.11
N ILE A 29 -2.46 -4.82 10.95
CA ILE A 29 -3.10 -3.77 10.16
C ILE A 29 -4.30 -4.39 9.43
N ILE A 30 -5.47 -3.77 9.49
CA ILE A 30 -6.64 -4.24 8.74
C ILE A 30 -6.65 -3.58 7.35
N GLY A 31 -6.52 -4.42 6.32
CA GLY A 31 -6.51 -4.03 4.91
C GLY A 31 -7.79 -4.45 4.20
N PHE A 32 -8.41 -3.52 3.48
CA PHE A 32 -9.51 -3.75 2.55
C PHE A 32 -9.60 -2.56 1.60
N SER A 33 -10.17 -2.78 0.41
CA SER A 33 -10.34 -1.72 -0.59
C SER A 33 -11.41 -0.74 -0.12
N LYS A 34 -11.06 0.54 -0.07
CA LYS A 34 -11.93 1.63 0.39
C LYS A 34 -11.56 2.93 -0.31
N LYS A 35 -12.48 3.90 -0.26
CA LYS A 35 -12.18 5.26 -0.72
C LYS A 35 -11.30 5.99 0.28
N TYR A 36 -10.65 7.07 -0.14
CA TYR A 36 -9.79 7.86 0.74
C TYR A 36 -10.59 8.56 1.86
N ASP A 37 -11.87 8.85 1.63
CA ASP A 37 -12.80 9.50 2.57
C ASP A 37 -13.61 8.51 3.43
N ASP A 38 -13.26 7.22 3.39
CA ASP A 38 -13.89 6.19 4.22
C ASP A 38 -13.63 6.45 5.72
N ALA A 39 -14.65 6.26 6.55
CA ALA A 39 -14.58 6.51 7.99
C ALA A 39 -13.56 5.63 8.74
N TYR A 40 -13.09 4.54 8.13
CA TYR A 40 -12.00 3.73 8.66
C TYR A 40 -10.64 4.45 8.58
N ASN A 41 -10.46 5.37 7.64
CA ASN A 41 -9.20 6.10 7.47
C ASN A 41 -9.03 7.18 8.55
N PRO A 42 -7.78 7.54 8.88
CA PRO A 42 -7.51 8.66 9.79
C PRO A 42 -8.06 9.98 9.21
N ILE A 43 -8.57 10.82 10.10
CA ILE A 43 -9.12 12.15 9.74
C ILE A 43 -8.03 13.24 9.84
N SER A 44 -6.96 13.01 10.60
CA SER A 44 -5.83 13.94 10.79
C SER A 44 -4.55 13.21 11.20
N ASN A 45 -3.41 13.92 11.23
CA ASN A 45 -2.09 13.40 11.62
C ASN A 45 -1.63 12.19 10.79
N PHE A 46 -1.84 12.26 9.47
CA PHE A 46 -1.42 11.23 8.54
C PHE A 46 -0.73 11.83 7.31
N VAL A 47 0.05 11.00 6.64
CA VAL A 47 0.66 11.32 5.34
C VAL A 47 -0.03 10.48 4.28
N ALA A 48 -0.41 11.11 3.16
CA ALA A 48 -0.96 10.40 2.02
C ALA A 48 0.16 10.05 1.04
N ILE A 49 0.35 8.76 0.78
CA ILE A 49 1.23 8.24 -0.27
C ILE A 49 0.40 7.99 -1.51
N LEU A 50 0.79 8.59 -2.64
CA LEU A 50 0.06 8.49 -3.92
C LEU A 50 0.88 7.62 -4.88
N THR A 51 0.40 6.41 -5.16
CA THR A 51 1.17 5.41 -5.91
C THR A 51 0.87 5.35 -7.41
N CYS A 52 -0.25 5.90 -7.85
CA CYS A 52 -0.66 5.79 -9.24
C CYS A 52 -0.02 6.88 -10.09
N SER A 53 0.62 6.49 -11.20
CA SER A 53 1.11 7.38 -12.26
C SER A 53 0.01 8.23 -12.93
N GLN A 54 -1.25 7.83 -12.79
CA GLN A 54 -2.43 8.54 -13.31
C GLN A 54 -3.06 9.51 -12.30
N ALA A 55 -2.60 9.53 -11.04
CA ALA A 55 -3.25 10.31 -10.00
C ALA A 55 -2.96 11.82 -10.10
N ASP A 56 -1.94 12.26 -10.83
CA ASP A 56 -1.53 13.68 -10.85
C ASP A 56 -2.51 14.61 -11.55
N ASP A 57 -3.19 14.19 -12.63
CA ASP A 57 -4.10 15.06 -13.38
C ASP A 57 -5.47 15.28 -12.70
N GLY A 58 -5.75 14.57 -11.60
CA GLY A 58 -7.04 14.63 -10.90
C GLY A 58 -6.96 14.46 -9.38
N CYS A 59 -5.78 14.61 -8.77
CA CYS A 59 -5.61 14.19 -7.38
C CYS A 59 -6.44 15.06 -6.42
N PRO A 60 -7.48 14.51 -5.76
CA PRO A 60 -8.34 15.28 -4.88
C PRO A 60 -7.52 15.88 -3.73
N PHE A 61 -7.91 17.08 -3.29
CA PHE A 61 -7.40 17.63 -2.04
C PHE A 61 -7.76 16.67 -0.90
N ILE A 62 -6.74 16.05 -0.28
CA ILE A 62 -6.94 15.14 0.86
C ILE A 62 -6.88 15.97 2.14
N ALA A 63 -8.05 16.40 2.60
CA ALA A 63 -8.18 17.13 3.86
C ALA A 63 -7.64 16.30 5.04
N GLY A 64 -6.90 16.95 5.95
CA GLY A 64 -6.35 16.30 7.15
C GLY A 64 -5.00 15.61 6.96
N ALA A 65 -4.52 15.44 5.72
CA ALA A 65 -3.17 14.95 5.46
C ALA A 65 -2.14 16.07 5.75
N GLU A 66 -1.11 15.77 6.55
CA GLU A 66 -0.02 16.71 6.83
C GLU A 66 0.86 16.93 5.58
N LYS A 67 1.09 15.85 4.84
CA LYS A 67 1.87 15.84 3.61
C LYS A 67 1.23 14.89 2.59
N ARG A 68 1.47 15.21 1.33
CA ARG A 68 1.12 14.37 0.18
C ARG A 68 2.42 14.06 -0.55
N ILE A 69 2.76 12.78 -0.63
CA ILE A 69 4.02 12.33 -1.22
C ILE A 69 3.67 11.46 -2.43
N PRO A 70 3.86 11.95 -3.66
CA PRO A 70 3.73 11.13 -4.86
C PRO A 70 4.93 10.20 -4.97
N ILE A 71 4.67 8.89 -5.07
CA ILE A 71 5.67 7.86 -5.33
C ILE A 71 5.07 6.91 -6.37
N THR A 72 5.24 7.26 -7.64
CA THR A 72 4.52 6.61 -8.73
C THR A 72 5.17 5.28 -9.12
N TYR A 73 4.34 4.25 -9.31
CA TYR A 73 4.76 2.95 -9.81
C TYR A 73 3.91 2.55 -11.02
N GLU A 74 4.47 1.71 -11.88
CA GLU A 74 3.67 1.02 -12.89
C GLU A 74 2.80 -0.04 -12.20
N ASP A 75 1.49 0.08 -12.34
CA ASP A 75 0.54 -0.83 -11.71
C ASP A 75 0.78 -2.27 -12.24
N PRO A 76 1.18 -3.24 -11.39
CA PRO A 76 1.48 -4.59 -11.84
C PRO A 76 0.29 -5.29 -12.51
N LYS A 77 -0.92 -4.75 -12.34
CA LYS A 77 -2.14 -5.17 -13.02
C LYS A 77 -2.02 -5.24 -14.55
N ILE A 78 -1.09 -4.51 -15.17
CA ILE A 78 -0.81 -4.64 -16.61
C ILE A 78 -0.47 -6.09 -17.04
N SER A 79 -0.02 -6.91 -16.10
CA SER A 79 0.39 -8.30 -16.31
C SER A 79 -0.71 -9.31 -15.99
N ASP A 80 -1.90 -8.87 -15.56
CA ASP A 80 -3.00 -9.75 -15.18
C ASP A 80 -3.40 -10.68 -16.34
N GLY A 81 -3.52 -11.97 -16.05
CA GLY A 81 -3.85 -13.01 -17.03
C GLY A 81 -2.70 -13.43 -17.96
N THR A 82 -1.53 -12.82 -17.84
CA THR A 82 -0.33 -13.22 -18.59
C THR A 82 0.47 -14.29 -17.85
N THR A 83 1.41 -14.94 -18.55
CA THR A 83 2.34 -15.91 -17.93
C THR A 83 3.28 -15.26 -16.93
N ASN A 84 3.53 -13.95 -17.06
CA ASN A 84 4.53 -13.24 -16.27
C ASN A 84 3.92 -12.54 -15.04
N GLN A 85 2.62 -12.71 -14.79
CA GLN A 85 1.89 -12.01 -13.71
C GLN A 85 2.62 -12.11 -12.36
N THR A 86 2.94 -13.32 -11.91
CA THR A 86 3.63 -13.55 -10.63
C THR A 86 4.96 -12.80 -10.55
N GLU A 87 5.73 -12.78 -11.63
CA GLU A 87 7.04 -12.12 -11.68
C GLU A 87 6.89 -10.60 -11.63
N VAL A 88 5.98 -10.02 -12.41
CA VAL A 88 5.75 -8.56 -12.42
C VAL A 88 5.31 -8.06 -11.05
N TYR A 89 4.35 -8.73 -10.41
CA TYR A 89 3.92 -8.39 -9.05
C TYR A 89 5.06 -8.51 -8.03
N GLN A 90 5.90 -9.54 -8.14
CA GLN A 90 7.06 -9.70 -7.27
C GLN A 90 8.08 -8.57 -7.47
N GLN A 91 8.39 -8.21 -8.71
CA GLN A 91 9.32 -7.13 -9.05
C GLN A 91 8.83 -5.79 -8.50
N ARG A 92 7.55 -5.44 -8.69
CA ARG A 92 6.97 -4.21 -8.13
C ARG A 92 7.04 -4.18 -6.61
N SER A 93 6.76 -5.30 -5.95
CA SER A 93 6.86 -5.39 -4.48
C SER A 93 8.30 -5.20 -3.98
N ILE A 94 9.30 -5.73 -4.69
CA ILE A 94 10.72 -5.55 -4.34
C ILE A 94 11.18 -4.11 -4.56
N GLU A 95 10.73 -3.46 -5.63
CA GLU A 95 11.01 -2.04 -5.87
C GLU A 95 10.50 -1.17 -4.72
N ILE A 96 9.22 -1.29 -4.35
CA ILE A 96 8.63 -0.57 -3.21
C ILE A 96 9.42 -0.84 -1.93
N ALA A 97 9.75 -2.10 -1.65
CA ALA A 97 10.50 -2.47 -0.45
C ALA A 97 11.91 -1.85 -0.44
N THR A 98 12.59 -1.79 -1.59
CA THR A 98 13.94 -1.22 -1.74
C THR A 98 13.92 0.28 -1.49
N GLU A 99 12.96 1.00 -2.05
CA GLU A 99 12.81 2.44 -1.84
C GLU A 99 12.48 2.76 -0.37
N MET A 100 11.55 2.03 0.23
CA MET A 100 11.21 2.20 1.64
C MET A 100 12.43 1.91 2.53
N MET A 101 13.15 0.81 2.27
CA MET A 101 14.39 0.50 2.98
C MET A 101 15.40 1.65 2.88
N TYR A 102 15.61 2.20 1.69
CA TYR A 102 16.51 3.32 1.50
C TYR A 102 16.05 4.54 2.30
N VAL A 103 14.77 4.94 2.21
CA VAL A 103 14.22 6.05 2.99
C VAL A 103 14.46 5.86 4.49
N PHE A 104 14.14 4.70 5.03
CA PHE A 104 14.36 4.39 6.45
C PHE A 104 15.85 4.37 6.82
N SER A 105 16.74 3.99 5.90
CA SER A 105 18.19 4.05 6.12
C SER A 105 18.74 5.48 6.24
N GLN A 106 18.06 6.46 5.62
CA GLN A 106 18.45 7.88 5.65
C GLN A 106 17.91 8.61 6.89
N ILE A 107 17.05 7.96 7.68
CA ILE A 107 16.55 8.54 8.93
C ILE A 107 17.65 8.40 9.99
N ILE A 108 18.41 9.47 10.18
CA ILE A 108 19.33 9.61 11.31
C ILE A 108 18.49 10.00 12.53
N LYS A 109 18.57 9.18 13.58
CA LYS A 109 17.96 9.50 14.88
C LYS A 109 18.74 10.57 15.62
#